data_AF-A0A3B9LPZ8-F1
#
_entry.id   AF-A0A3B9LPZ8-F1
#
_cell.length_a   1.000
_cell.length_b   1.000
_cell.length_c   1.000
_cell.angle_alpha   90.00
_cell.angle_beta   90.00
_cell.angle_gamma   90.00
#
_symmetry.space_group_name_H-M   'P 1'
#
loop_
_entity.id
_entity.type
_entity.pdbx_description
1 polymer ?
#
loop_
_entity_poly.entity_id
_entity_poly.type
_entity_poly.pdbx_seq_one_letter_code
_entity_poly.pdbx_strand_id
1 'polypeptide(L)'
;MQRRFLKGLLQCLPFQENCGVIQNLIEAEMFKSRLVRDGFIVTLLILSVVPATHAQGAAGEFGPVVRAYLGYLRNEQEVVDDRVSRHAVTVTYYRRNSNRIRALRQMAMQIARESQNDYLPELEAVAPDELGLLFERPPRSGTLRIGEVVQTTFRYLGLVRTGEPFYVFARLDPYEQSELMRNINHRLDNASNSAGAAASGPRVTTRNRRVTTP
;
A
#
# COMPACT_ATOMS: atom_id res chain seq x y z
N MET A 1 -2.05 40.00 -27.72
CA MET A 1 -1.00 39.40 -28.57
C MET A 1 -1.45 38.01 -29.03
N GLN A 2 -1.59 37.86 -30.35
CA GLN A 2 -1.62 36.64 -31.18
C GLN A 2 -2.33 35.37 -30.69
N ARG A 3 -3.57 35.20 -31.16
CA ARG A 3 -4.14 33.91 -31.58
C ARG A 3 -3.46 33.47 -32.88
N ARG A 4 -3.12 32.19 -33.07
CA ARG A 4 -3.21 31.48 -34.37
C ARG A 4 -2.64 30.05 -34.40
N PHE A 5 -3.32 29.24 -35.22
CA PHE A 5 -2.84 28.09 -36.01
C PHE A 5 -2.45 26.78 -35.29
N LEU A 6 -3.34 25.79 -35.34
CA LEU A 6 -3.09 24.54 -36.09
C LEU A 6 -4.44 23.88 -36.44
N LYS A 7 -4.89 24.15 -37.67
CA LYS A 7 -5.90 23.37 -38.41
C LYS A 7 -5.16 22.64 -39.52
N GLY A 8 -5.40 21.35 -39.66
CA GLY A 8 -4.88 20.47 -40.71
C GLY A 8 -4.84 19.04 -40.16
N LEU A 9 -5.14 17.97 -40.88
CA LEU A 9 -5.41 17.79 -42.30
C LEU A 9 -5.73 16.29 -42.41
N LEU A 10 -6.95 15.86 -42.73
CA LEU A 10 -7.24 14.48 -43.18
C LEU A 10 -8.62 14.53 -43.86
N GLN A 11 -8.67 15.02 -45.10
CA GLN A 11 -8.66 14.24 -46.35
C GLN A 11 -9.83 13.27 -46.48
N CYS A 12 -10.80 13.73 -47.28
CA CYS A 12 -11.80 12.95 -47.98
C CYS A 12 -11.13 12.04 -49.02
N LEU A 13 -11.65 10.83 -49.20
CA LEU A 13 -11.51 10.06 -50.43
C LEU A 13 -12.89 9.89 -51.08
N PRO A 14 -13.02 10.04 -52.41
CA PRO A 14 -14.27 9.89 -53.13
C PRO A 14 -14.43 8.47 -53.73
N PHE A 15 -15.70 8.09 -53.91
CA PHE A 15 -16.28 7.56 -55.16
C PHE A 15 -15.56 6.42 -55.91
N GLN A 16 -16.19 5.24 -56.03
CA GLN A 16 -16.60 4.73 -57.36
C GLN A 16 -17.55 3.52 -57.28
N GLU A 17 -18.58 3.59 -58.12
CA GLU A 17 -19.58 2.59 -58.46
C GLU A 17 -18.98 1.27 -58.98
N ASN A 18 -19.61 0.14 -58.62
CA ASN A 18 -19.70 -1.00 -59.54
C ASN A 18 -20.90 -1.91 -59.21
N CYS A 19 -21.93 -1.74 -60.05
CA CYS A 19 -22.79 -2.74 -60.68
C CYS A 19 -23.03 -4.09 -59.99
N GLY A 20 -24.31 -4.35 -59.73
CA GLY A 20 -24.83 -5.64 -59.31
C GLY A 20 -24.58 -6.75 -60.33
N VAL A 21 -23.99 -7.85 -59.85
CA VAL A 21 -24.07 -9.19 -60.45
C VAL A 21 -24.14 -10.29 -59.36
N ILE A 22 -24.15 -9.97 -58.06
CA ILE A 22 -24.05 -11.00 -56.99
C ILE A 22 -25.34 -11.11 -56.18
N GLN A 23 -26.49 -11.18 -56.85
CA GLN A 23 -27.79 -11.32 -56.17
C GLN A 23 -28.40 -12.73 -56.26
N ASN A 24 -27.71 -13.68 -56.90
CA ASN A 24 -28.21 -15.06 -57.10
C ASN A 24 -27.34 -16.16 -56.46
N LEU A 25 -26.50 -15.82 -55.47
CA LEU A 25 -25.67 -16.80 -54.75
C LEU A 25 -25.88 -16.80 -53.23
N ILE A 26 -27.03 -16.31 -52.75
CA ILE A 26 -27.31 -16.09 -51.31
C ILE A 26 -28.34 -17.09 -50.72
N GLU A 27 -29.11 -17.81 -51.53
CA GLU A 27 -30.18 -18.67 -50.99
C GLU A 27 -29.76 -20.11 -50.60
N ALA A 28 -28.61 -20.61 -51.05
CA ALA A 28 -28.19 -21.99 -50.75
C ALA A 28 -27.35 -22.15 -49.46
N GLU A 29 -26.77 -21.07 -48.93
CA GLU A 29 -25.91 -21.08 -47.73
C GLU A 29 -26.68 -20.74 -46.44
N MET A 30 -27.97 -20.40 -46.52
CA MET A 30 -28.75 -19.92 -45.37
C MET A 30 -29.39 -21.03 -44.52
N PHE A 31 -29.40 -22.29 -45.00
CA PHE A 31 -30.04 -23.40 -44.28
C PHE A 31 -29.07 -24.14 -43.32
N LYS A 32 -27.75 -24.06 -43.54
CA LYS A 32 -26.74 -24.64 -42.62
C LYS A 32 -26.41 -23.74 -41.43
N SER A 33 -26.69 -22.44 -41.51
CA SER A 33 -26.34 -21.47 -40.46
C SER A 33 -27.34 -21.40 -39.31
N ARG A 34 -28.56 -21.94 -39.47
CA ARG A 34 -29.58 -21.98 -38.39
C ARG A 34 -29.37 -23.15 -37.42
N LEU A 35 -28.88 -24.31 -37.88
CA LEU A 35 -28.67 -25.46 -36.99
C LEU A 35 -27.45 -25.32 -36.07
N VAL A 36 -26.40 -24.61 -36.50
CA VAL A 36 -25.18 -24.39 -35.70
C VAL A 36 -25.38 -23.29 -34.64
N ARG A 37 -26.26 -22.33 -34.92
CA ARG A 37 -26.48 -21.18 -34.02
C ARG A 37 -27.26 -21.56 -32.76
N ASP A 38 -28.21 -22.49 -32.86
CA ASP A 38 -29.03 -22.90 -31.72
C ASP A 38 -28.32 -23.92 -30.81
N GLY A 39 -27.39 -24.73 -31.34
CA GLY A 39 -26.53 -25.60 -30.54
C GLY A 39 -25.48 -24.84 -29.71
N PHE A 40 -24.98 -23.71 -30.22
CA PHE A 40 -24.00 -22.89 -29.49
C PHE A 40 -24.62 -22.20 -28.27
N ILE A 41 -25.88 -21.76 -28.36
CA ILE A 41 -26.58 -21.09 -27.24
C ILE A 41 -26.84 -22.07 -26.09
N VAL A 42 -27.22 -23.32 -26.38
CA VAL A 42 -27.44 -24.35 -25.34
C VAL A 42 -26.13 -24.79 -24.68
N THR A 43 -25.02 -24.85 -25.42
CA THR A 43 -23.71 -25.21 -24.87
C THR A 43 -23.12 -24.08 -24.01
N LEU A 44 -23.38 -22.81 -24.35
CA LEU A 44 -22.94 -21.65 -23.57
C LEU A 44 -23.74 -21.45 -22.27
N LEU A 45 -24.98 -21.98 -22.22
CA LEU A 45 -25.85 -21.94 -21.02
C LEU A 45 -25.49 -23.00 -19.97
N ILE A 46 -24.82 -24.10 -20.36
CA ILE A 46 -24.39 -25.16 -19.44
C ILE A 46 -23.03 -24.82 -18.80
N LEU A 47 -22.24 -23.91 -19.39
CA LEU A 47 -20.92 -23.53 -18.88
C LEU A 47 -20.93 -22.39 -17.84
N SER A 48 -22.09 -21.83 -17.48
CA SER A 48 -22.17 -20.67 -16.58
C SER A 48 -22.50 -21.00 -15.12
N VAL A 49 -22.44 -22.28 -14.71
CA VAL A 49 -22.44 -22.62 -13.28
C VAL A 49 -21.01 -22.51 -12.76
N VAL A 50 -20.48 -21.28 -12.72
CA VAL A 50 -19.36 -20.99 -11.85
C VAL A 50 -19.96 -21.00 -10.44
N PRO A 51 -19.62 -21.97 -9.57
CA PRO A 51 -20.06 -21.86 -8.19
C PRO A 51 -19.55 -20.53 -7.68
N ALA A 52 -20.47 -19.68 -7.24
CA ALA A 52 -20.13 -18.53 -6.43
C ALA A 52 -19.49 -19.08 -5.16
N THR A 53 -18.19 -19.34 -5.20
CA THR A 53 -17.38 -19.48 -4.01
C THR A 53 -17.52 -18.14 -3.32
N HIS A 54 -18.49 -18.06 -2.41
CA HIS A 54 -18.61 -16.99 -1.46
C HIS A 54 -17.21 -16.71 -0.92
N ALA A 55 -16.89 -15.43 -0.74
CA ALA A 55 -15.59 -14.88 -0.37
C ALA A 55 -15.07 -15.33 1.02
N GLN A 56 -15.21 -16.61 1.36
CA GLN A 56 -14.61 -17.34 2.47
C GLN A 56 -13.18 -17.84 2.12
N GLY A 57 -12.73 -17.68 0.87
CA GLY A 57 -11.45 -18.23 0.38
C GLY A 57 -10.17 -17.76 1.08
N ALA A 58 -10.22 -16.69 1.87
CA ALA A 58 -9.07 -16.24 2.67
C ALA A 58 -9.18 -16.66 4.14
N ALA A 59 -10.33 -17.15 4.61
CA ALA A 59 -10.55 -17.39 6.04
C ALA A 59 -9.73 -18.59 6.55
N GLY A 60 -9.49 -19.60 5.72
CA GLY A 60 -8.75 -20.80 6.11
C GLY A 60 -7.23 -20.66 6.09
N GLU A 61 -6.67 -19.70 5.34
CA GLU A 61 -5.21 -19.54 5.14
C GLU A 61 -4.52 -18.97 6.40
N PHE A 62 -5.21 -18.10 7.13
CA PHE A 62 -4.63 -17.33 8.23
C PHE A 62 -5.01 -17.91 9.60
N GLY A 63 -4.09 -17.74 10.56
CA GLY A 63 -4.32 -18.07 11.95
C GLY A 63 -5.36 -17.18 12.63
N PRO A 64 -5.74 -17.50 13.88
CA PRO A 64 -6.83 -16.83 14.58
C PRO A 64 -6.61 -15.32 14.77
N VAL A 65 -5.39 -14.86 15.04
CA VAL A 65 -5.10 -13.43 15.27
C VAL A 65 -5.26 -12.64 13.99
N VAL A 66 -4.61 -13.07 12.90
CA VAL A 66 -4.74 -12.41 11.59
C VAL A 66 -6.19 -12.45 11.11
N ARG A 67 -6.89 -13.58 11.30
CA ARG A 67 -8.32 -13.70 10.94
C ARG A 67 -9.20 -12.74 11.72
N ALA A 68 -8.97 -12.59 13.02
CA ALA A 68 -9.70 -11.63 13.85
C ALA A 68 -9.47 -10.19 13.36
N TYR A 69 -8.23 -9.84 13.02
CA TYR A 69 -7.90 -8.52 12.46
C TYR A 69 -8.58 -8.27 11.11
N LEU A 70 -8.55 -9.23 10.19
CA LEU A 70 -9.23 -9.11 8.90
C LEU A 70 -10.76 -9.00 9.06
N GLY A 71 -11.32 -9.71 10.05
CA GLY A 71 -12.72 -9.58 10.44
C GLY A 71 -13.06 -8.18 10.99
N TYR A 72 -12.20 -7.64 11.85
CA TYR A 72 -12.31 -6.26 12.33
C TYR A 72 -12.34 -5.26 11.17
N LEU A 73 -11.40 -5.35 10.22
CA LEU A 73 -11.37 -4.47 9.04
C LEU A 73 -12.60 -4.62 8.13
N ARG A 74 -13.25 -5.79 8.12
CA ARG A 74 -14.53 -5.98 7.41
C ARG A 74 -15.64 -5.21 8.12
N ASN A 75 -15.74 -5.33 9.44
CA ASN A 75 -16.74 -4.61 10.23
C ASN A 75 -16.57 -3.08 10.07
N GLU A 76 -15.33 -2.58 10.06
CA GLU A 76 -15.06 -1.15 9.81
C GLU A 76 -15.52 -0.70 8.43
N GLN A 77 -15.37 -1.55 7.41
CA GLN A 77 -15.89 -1.24 6.07
C GLN A 77 -17.43 -1.16 6.09
N GLU A 78 -18.10 -2.08 6.78
CA GLU A 78 -19.56 -2.07 6.92
C GLU A 78 -20.06 -0.80 7.65
N VAL A 79 -19.36 -0.31 8.67
CA VAL A 79 -19.66 0.97 9.35
C VAL A 79 -19.52 2.15 8.39
N VAL A 80 -18.45 2.17 7.60
CA VAL A 80 -18.22 3.22 6.60
C VAL A 80 -19.30 3.20 5.52
N ASP A 81 -19.71 2.02 5.06
CA ASP A 81 -20.80 1.84 4.09
C ASP A 81 -22.17 2.28 4.66
N ASP A 82 -22.50 1.92 5.92
CA ASP A 82 -23.74 2.36 6.59
C ASP A 82 -23.82 3.89 6.69
N ARG A 83 -22.72 4.55 7.10
CA ARG A 83 -22.67 6.02 7.20
C ARG A 83 -22.90 6.70 5.85
N VAL A 84 -22.42 6.13 4.75
CA VAL A 84 -22.68 6.65 3.40
C VAL A 84 -24.13 6.46 3.01
N SER A 85 -24.73 5.31 3.30
CA SER A 85 -26.14 5.05 2.99
C SER A 85 -27.07 6.05 3.66
N ARG A 86 -26.70 6.52 4.86
CA ARG A 86 -27.39 7.55 5.64
C ARG A 86 -27.01 8.98 5.24
N HIS A 87 -26.15 9.16 4.24
CA HIS A 87 -25.60 10.46 3.83
C HIS A 87 -24.94 11.24 4.98
N ALA A 88 -24.43 10.54 6.00
CA ALA A 88 -23.81 11.14 7.18
C ALA A 88 -22.34 11.57 6.94
N VAL A 89 -21.76 11.13 5.84
CA VAL A 89 -20.36 11.41 5.47
C VAL A 89 -20.26 11.78 3.99
N THR A 90 -19.19 12.50 3.63
CA THR A 90 -18.94 12.91 2.25
C THR A 90 -18.39 11.75 1.41
N VAL A 91 -18.56 11.82 0.10
CA VAL A 91 -18.01 10.84 -0.85
C VAL A 91 -16.48 10.78 -0.78
N THR A 92 -15.81 11.92 -0.55
CA THR A 92 -14.35 11.98 -0.37
C THR A 92 -13.93 11.23 0.89
N TYR A 93 -14.63 11.43 2.01
CA TYR A 93 -14.39 10.70 3.24
C TYR A 93 -14.57 9.20 3.03
N TYR A 94 -15.64 8.78 2.35
CA TYR A 94 -15.88 7.38 2.03
C TYR A 94 -14.73 6.74 1.26
N ARG A 95 -14.33 7.36 0.14
CA ARG A 95 -13.26 6.86 -0.72
C ARG A 95 -11.95 6.72 0.06
N ARG A 96 -11.59 7.74 0.84
CA ARG A 96 -10.38 7.73 1.66
C ARG A 96 -10.38 6.61 2.70
N ASN A 97 -11.45 6.48 3.47
CA ASN A 97 -11.53 5.44 4.50
C ASN A 97 -11.59 4.03 3.90
N SER A 98 -12.34 3.82 2.82
CA SER A 98 -12.37 2.51 2.15
C SER A 98 -11.00 2.15 1.57
N ASN A 99 -10.29 3.11 0.97
CA ASN A 99 -8.94 2.90 0.46
C ASN A 99 -7.93 2.60 1.59
N ARG A 100 -8.05 3.28 2.74
CA ARG A 100 -7.26 3.00 3.96
C ARG A 100 -7.48 1.58 4.45
N ILE A 101 -8.74 1.15 4.59
CA ILE A 101 -9.09 -0.21 5.03
C ILE A 101 -8.53 -1.26 4.06
N ARG A 102 -8.60 -1.01 2.74
CA ARG A 102 -7.98 -1.89 1.74
C ARG A 102 -6.47 -1.95 1.87
N ALA A 103 -5.81 -0.82 2.13
CA ALA A 103 -4.36 -0.76 2.32
C ALA A 103 -3.91 -1.58 3.55
N LEU A 104 -4.61 -1.42 4.68
CA LEU A 104 -4.38 -2.21 5.90
C LEU A 104 -4.57 -3.70 5.64
N ARG A 105 -5.67 -4.07 4.96
CA ARG A 105 -5.94 -5.48 4.62
C ARG A 105 -4.82 -6.08 3.77
N GLN A 106 -4.36 -5.35 2.75
CA GLN A 106 -3.27 -5.81 1.89
C GLN A 106 -1.97 -6.01 2.67
N MET A 107 -1.59 -5.05 3.52
CA MET A 107 -0.38 -5.14 4.33
C MET A 107 -0.47 -6.28 5.35
N ALA A 108 -1.62 -6.46 6.01
CA ALA A 108 -1.82 -7.55 6.96
C ALA A 108 -1.67 -8.93 6.31
N MET A 109 -2.30 -9.13 5.15
CA MET A 109 -2.14 -10.38 4.39
C MET A 109 -0.70 -10.58 3.91
N GLN A 110 -0.01 -9.51 3.53
CA GLN A 110 1.39 -9.57 3.12
C GLN A 110 2.28 -10.03 4.29
N ILE A 111 2.17 -9.39 5.47
CA ILE A 111 2.93 -9.78 6.66
C ILE A 111 2.67 -11.24 7.02
N ALA A 112 1.41 -11.66 7.07
CA ALA A 112 1.05 -13.01 7.45
C ALA A 112 1.64 -14.07 6.50
N ARG A 113 1.69 -13.78 5.20
CA ARG A 113 2.29 -14.66 4.19
C ARG A 113 3.81 -14.70 4.25
N GLU A 114 4.43 -13.54 4.45
CA GLU A 114 5.90 -13.42 4.49
C GLU A 114 6.48 -14.01 5.78
N SER A 115 5.83 -13.77 6.92
CA SER A 115 6.31 -14.22 8.22
C SER A 115 5.97 -15.68 8.52
N GLN A 116 4.94 -16.23 7.87
CA GLN A 116 4.31 -17.51 8.21
C GLN A 116 3.95 -17.62 9.70
N ASN A 117 3.75 -16.48 10.36
CA ASN A 117 3.42 -16.38 11.78
C ASN A 117 2.05 -15.71 11.90
N ASP A 118 1.27 -16.14 12.90
CA ASP A 118 -0.02 -15.53 13.23
C ASP A 118 0.14 -14.22 14.01
N TYR A 119 1.37 -13.82 14.32
CA TYR A 119 1.63 -12.50 14.90
C TYR A 119 1.42 -11.38 13.86
N LEU A 120 0.59 -10.40 14.21
CA LEU A 120 0.35 -9.20 13.43
C LEU A 120 0.46 -7.97 14.34
N PRO A 121 1.37 -7.02 14.06
CA PRO A 121 1.48 -5.81 14.86
C PRO A 121 0.26 -4.90 14.62
N GLU A 122 0.02 -3.95 15.52
CA GLU A 122 -1.02 -2.95 15.31
C GLU A 122 -0.65 -2.06 14.12
N LEU A 123 -1.46 -2.14 13.05
CA LEU A 123 -1.21 -1.43 11.81
C LEU A 123 -1.97 -0.11 11.74
N GLU A 124 -1.27 0.95 11.33
CA GLU A 124 -1.82 2.27 11.06
C GLU A 124 -1.52 2.67 9.61
N ALA A 125 -2.53 3.12 8.88
CA ALA A 125 -2.38 3.56 7.50
C ALA A 125 -2.82 5.02 7.36
N VAL A 126 -1.91 5.87 6.91
CA VAL A 126 -2.15 7.32 6.77
C VAL A 126 -1.85 7.82 5.37
N ALA A 127 -2.69 8.74 4.91
CA ALA A 127 -2.42 9.49 3.70
C ALA A 127 -1.27 10.50 3.94
N PRO A 128 -0.62 11.04 2.89
CA PRO A 128 0.48 12.00 3.05
C PRO A 128 0.10 13.25 3.86
N ASP A 129 -1.12 13.75 3.69
CA ASP A 129 -1.69 14.90 4.40
C ASP A 129 -2.08 14.58 5.85
N GLU A 130 -2.15 13.29 6.21
CA GLU A 130 -2.56 12.82 7.54
C GLU A 130 -1.37 12.38 8.41
N LEU A 131 -0.13 12.47 7.92
CA LEU A 131 1.06 12.13 8.71
C LEU A 131 1.18 12.95 10.00
N GLY A 132 0.64 14.17 10.01
CA GLY A 132 0.57 15.02 11.20
C GLY A 132 -0.35 14.50 12.31
N LEU A 133 -1.22 13.53 12.02
CA LEU A 133 -2.08 12.89 13.03
C LEU A 133 -1.32 11.86 13.86
N LEU A 134 -0.34 11.17 13.26
CA LEU A 134 0.50 10.19 13.94
C LEU A 134 1.73 10.82 14.60
N PHE A 135 2.24 11.89 14.00
CA PHE A 135 3.53 12.47 14.37
C PHE A 135 3.40 13.97 14.60
N GLU A 136 3.85 14.44 15.77
CA GLU A 136 3.94 15.89 16.04
C GLU A 136 4.81 16.61 15.01
N ARG A 137 5.90 15.95 14.59
CA ARG A 137 6.80 16.38 13.52
C ARG A 137 6.80 15.32 12.42
N PRO A 138 5.96 15.47 11.39
CA PRO A 138 5.80 14.44 10.36
C PRO A 138 7.11 14.23 9.59
N PRO A 139 7.55 12.97 9.39
CA PRO A 139 8.72 12.68 8.57
C PRO A 139 8.45 13.05 7.11
N ARG A 140 9.51 13.35 6.36
CA ARG A 140 9.39 13.56 4.92
C ARG A 140 9.05 12.23 4.26
N SER A 141 7.89 12.15 3.62
CA SER A 141 7.36 10.92 3.03
C SER A 141 8.31 10.22 2.06
N GLY A 142 9.12 10.97 1.32
CA GLY A 142 10.10 10.44 0.37
C GLY A 142 11.41 9.92 0.99
N THR A 143 11.65 10.11 2.29
CA THR A 143 12.88 9.65 2.96
C THR A 143 12.69 8.37 3.77
N LEU A 144 11.45 7.93 3.97
CA LEU A 144 11.12 6.78 4.80
C LEU A 144 11.58 5.47 4.15
N ARG A 145 12.28 4.62 4.93
CA ARG A 145 12.74 3.29 4.49
C ARG A 145 11.97 2.19 5.19
N ILE A 146 11.65 1.12 4.47
CA ILE A 146 10.98 -0.05 5.07
C ILE A 146 11.83 -0.58 6.23
N GLY A 147 11.20 -0.78 7.38
CA GLY A 147 11.83 -1.18 8.64
C GLY A 147 12.36 -0.02 9.49
N GLU A 148 12.35 1.22 8.99
CA GLU A 148 12.76 2.40 9.76
C GLU A 148 11.80 2.67 10.92
N VAL A 149 12.35 2.93 12.10
CA VAL A 149 11.56 3.28 13.28
C VAL A 149 11.52 4.80 13.42
N VAL A 150 10.32 5.36 13.35
CA VAL A 150 10.03 6.78 13.50
C VAL A 150 9.60 7.05 14.94
N GLN A 151 10.28 8.01 15.59
CA GLN A 151 9.98 8.47 16.95
C GLN A 151 9.90 7.35 18.02
N THR A 152 10.66 6.25 17.84
CA THR A 152 10.69 5.09 18.76
C THR A 152 9.37 4.35 18.96
N THR A 153 8.30 4.71 18.24
CA THR A 153 6.94 4.17 18.46
C THR A 153 6.34 3.50 17.23
N PHE A 154 6.73 3.92 16.03
CA PHE A 154 6.18 3.37 14.78
C PHE A 154 7.30 2.84 13.88
N ARG A 155 7.13 1.63 13.34
CA ARG A 155 7.98 1.06 12.29
C ARG A 155 7.31 1.26 10.94
N TYR A 156 8.00 1.87 9.99
CA TYR A 156 7.47 2.02 8.63
C TYR A 156 7.52 0.69 7.89
N LEU A 157 6.38 0.24 7.35
CA LEU A 157 6.27 -1.05 6.65
C LEU A 157 6.28 -0.89 5.13
N GLY A 158 5.77 0.22 4.61
CA GLY A 158 5.80 0.48 3.18
C GLY A 158 4.67 1.38 2.68
N LEU A 159 4.61 1.50 1.36
CA LEU A 159 3.64 2.30 0.63
C LEU A 159 2.65 1.37 -0.08
N VAL A 160 1.36 1.50 0.22
CA VAL A 160 0.29 0.76 -0.48
C VAL A 160 -0.53 1.74 -1.31
N ARG A 161 -0.81 1.37 -2.57
CA ARG A 161 -1.59 2.19 -3.50
C ARG A 161 -2.96 1.56 -3.75
N THR A 162 -3.99 2.16 -3.16
CA THR A 162 -5.39 1.75 -3.30
C THR A 162 -6.18 2.94 -3.83
N GLY A 163 -5.88 3.41 -5.04
CA GLY A 163 -6.44 4.64 -5.59
C GLY A 163 -5.67 5.91 -5.16
N GLU A 164 -5.35 6.06 -3.88
CA GLU A 164 -4.40 7.06 -3.37
C GLU A 164 -3.27 6.36 -2.56
N PRO A 165 -2.08 6.99 -2.38
CA PRO A 165 -0.98 6.38 -1.63
C PRO A 165 -1.22 6.43 -0.11
N PHE A 166 -1.06 5.30 0.57
CA PHE A 166 -1.06 5.19 2.03
C PHE A 166 0.30 4.71 2.53
N TYR A 167 0.82 5.39 3.55
CA TYR A 167 1.99 4.95 4.31
C TYR A 167 1.49 4.06 5.45
N VAL A 168 1.96 2.82 5.49
CA VAL A 168 1.56 1.87 6.53
C VAL A 168 2.67 1.75 7.55
N PHE A 169 2.29 1.85 8.82
CA PHE A 169 3.17 1.76 9.97
C PHE A 169 2.69 0.62 10.88
N ALA A 170 3.61 -0.01 11.58
CA ALA A 170 3.34 -0.88 12.72
C ALA A 170 3.67 -0.13 14.00
N ARG A 171 2.78 -0.17 15.01
CA ARG A 171 3.16 0.26 16.36
C ARG A 171 4.11 -0.78 16.95
N LEU A 172 5.16 -0.30 17.60
CA LEU A 172 6.10 -1.15 18.32
C LEU A 172 5.49 -1.55 19.67
N ASP A 173 5.62 -2.83 20.01
CA ASP A 173 5.23 -3.31 21.34
C ASP A 173 6.13 -2.71 22.44
N PRO A 174 5.64 -2.55 23.68
CA PRO A 174 6.42 -1.96 24.78
C PRO A 174 7.79 -2.61 24.99
N TYR A 175 7.89 -3.92 24.76
CA TYR A 175 9.16 -4.65 24.84
C TYR A 175 10.14 -4.22 23.74
N GLU A 176 9.71 -4.17 22.48
CA GLU A 176 10.54 -3.70 21.36
C GLU A 176 11.02 -2.26 21.58
N GLN A 177 10.14 -1.39 22.10
CA GLN A 177 10.50 -0.01 22.43
C GLN A 177 11.60 0.03 23.49
N SER A 178 11.48 -0.76 24.56
CA SER A 178 12.47 -0.81 25.64
C SER A 178 13.84 -1.31 25.15
N GLU A 179 13.86 -2.28 24.25
CA GLU A 179 15.10 -2.79 23.64
C GLU A 179 15.75 -1.73 22.75
N LEU A 180 14.97 -1.01 21.95
CA LEU A 180 15.49 0.10 21.15
C LEU A 180 16.08 1.21 22.01
N MET A 181 15.40 1.61 23.10
CA MET A 181 15.91 2.62 24.02
C MET A 181 17.20 2.17 24.70
N ARG A 182 17.28 0.91 25.13
CA ARG A 182 18.50 0.32 25.70
C ARG A 182 19.66 0.35 24.69
N ASN A 183 19.38 -0.02 23.44
CA ASN A 183 20.37 -0.04 22.36
C ASN A 183 20.87 1.37 22.01
N ILE A 184 19.99 2.38 22.05
CA ILE A 184 20.36 3.79 21.84
C ILE A 184 21.30 4.25 22.97
N ASN A 185 20.94 3.99 24.24
CA ASN A 185 21.75 4.38 25.39
C ASN A 185 23.16 3.76 25.32
N HIS A 186 23.24 2.45 25.04
CA HIS A 186 24.53 1.76 24.90
C HIS A 186 25.40 2.33 23.77
N ARG A 187 24.79 2.80 22.67
CA ARG A 187 25.53 3.46 21.58
C ARG A 187 26.06 4.84 22.00
N LEU A 188 25.30 5.60 22.76
CA LEU A 188 25.72 6.91 23.28
C LEU A 188 26.88 6.77 24.27
N ASP A 189 26.83 5.77 25.16
CA ASP A 189 27.90 5.48 26.12
C ASP A 189 29.20 5.04 25.42
N ASN A 190 29.09 4.26 24.34
CA ASN A 190 30.27 3.86 23.57
C ASN A 190 30.87 5.02 22.76
N ALA A 191 30.03 5.95 22.27
CA ALA A 191 30.50 7.13 21.55
C ALA A 191 31.24 8.12 22.47
N SER A 192 30.78 8.30 23.71
CA SER A 192 31.45 9.16 24.69
C SER A 192 32.80 8.59 25.14
N ASN A 193 32.87 7.27 25.36
CA ASN A 193 34.12 6.59 25.72
C ASN A 193 35.18 6.60 24.60
N SER A 194 34.76 6.57 23.34
CA SER A 194 35.68 6.60 22.18
C SER A 194 36.19 8.01 21.85
N ALA A 195 35.42 9.07 22.12
CA ALA A 195 35.86 10.46 21.93
C ALA A 195 36.95 10.88 22.96
N GLY A 196 36.96 10.29 24.16
CA GLY A 196 37.96 10.58 25.19
C GLY A 196 39.34 9.94 24.97
N ALA A 197 39.42 8.87 24.16
CA ALA A 197 40.66 8.12 23.96
C ALA A 197 41.63 8.74 22.93
N ALA A 198 41.17 9.70 22.11
CA ALA A 198 41.99 10.35 21.09
C ALA A 198 42.70 11.65 21.55
N ALA A 199 42.49 12.08 22.80
CA ALA A 199 43.04 13.33 23.34
C ALA A 199 44.24 13.14 24.32
N SER A 200 44.82 11.94 24.41
CA SER A 200 46.05 11.70 25.17
C SER A 200 47.31 11.90 24.29
N GLY A 201 47.55 13.15 23.90
CA GLY A 201 48.89 13.55 23.42
C GLY A 201 49.97 13.32 24.48
N PRO A 202 51.25 13.21 24.09
CA PRO A 202 52.36 12.91 25.00
C PRO A 202 52.44 13.97 26.13
N ARG A 203 52.08 13.54 27.34
CA ARG A 203 52.11 14.34 28.55
C ARG A 203 53.57 14.58 28.95
N VAL A 204 54.14 15.71 28.52
CA VAL A 204 55.44 16.19 28.99
C VAL A 204 55.34 16.45 30.50
N THR A 205 55.96 15.58 31.28
CA THR A 205 56.10 15.66 32.73
C THR A 205 57.13 16.73 33.08
N THR A 206 56.69 17.98 33.26
CA THR A 206 57.52 19.04 33.84
C THR A 206 57.69 18.78 35.34
N ARG A 207 58.89 18.31 35.69
CA ARG A 207 59.39 18.04 37.05
C ARG A 207 59.41 19.35 37.85
N ASN A 208 58.57 19.44 38.89
CA ASN A 208 58.59 20.57 39.82
C ASN A 208 59.91 20.60 40.60
N ARG A 209 60.72 21.63 40.35
CA ARG A 209 61.97 21.92 41.04
C ARG A 209 61.64 22.56 42.39
N ARG A 210 61.84 21.81 43.47
CA ARG A 210 61.73 22.29 44.85
C ARG A 210 62.86 23.30 45.10
N VAL A 211 62.51 24.56 45.34
CA VAL A 211 63.42 25.59 45.82
C VAL A 211 63.47 25.48 47.34
N THR A 212 64.63 25.10 47.85
CA THR A 212 64.99 25.19 49.26
C THR A 212 65.61 26.57 49.47
N THR A 213 65.05 27.37 50.37
CA THR A 213 65.62 28.66 50.80
C THR A 213 66.23 28.55 52.19
N PRO A 214 67.26 29.36 52.49
CA PRO A 214 68.22 29.17 53.60
C PRO A 214 67.67 29.51 54.99
#